data_AF-A0A4Q3WT89-F1
#
_entry.id   AF-A0A4Q3WT89-F1
#
_cell.length_a   1.000
_cell.length_b   1.000
_cell.length_c   1.000
_cell.angle_alpha   90.00
_cell.angle_beta   90.00
_cell.angle_gamma   90.00
#
_symmetry.space_group_name_H-M   'P 1'
#
loop_
_entity.id
_entity.type
_entity.pdbx_description
1 polymer ?
#
loop_
_entity_poly.entity_id
_entity_poly.type
_entity_poly.pdbx_seq_one_letter_code
_entity_poly.pdbx_strand_id
1 'polypeptide(L)'
;MSFLLPIFVVHLLALMTPGPDFLIVTKLAISASRRAAFIAAIGVMLGVAMWVGLVLLGLHLLFEKLAWLQTSIKIAGGAYLV
;
A
#
# COMPACT_ATOMS: atom_id res chain seq x y z
N MET A 1 0.93 -16.82 -13.98
CA MET A 1 2.02 -16.50 -13.02
C MET A 1 2.93 -15.36 -13.49
N SER A 2 2.86 -14.89 -14.75
CA SER A 2 3.76 -13.85 -15.30
C SER A 2 3.37 -12.39 -14.99
N PHE A 3 2.11 -12.08 -14.67
CA PHE A 3 1.66 -10.68 -14.46
C PHE A 3 1.98 -10.09 -13.08
N LEU A 4 2.20 -10.94 -12.07
CA LEU A 4 2.51 -10.48 -10.71
C LEU A 4 3.90 -9.87 -10.60
N LEU A 5 4.86 -10.36 -11.39
CA LEU A 5 6.23 -9.88 -11.36
C LEU A 5 6.33 -8.40 -11.82
N PRO A 6 5.76 -7.98 -12.97
CA PRO A 6 5.71 -6.56 -13.33
C PRO A 6 5.01 -5.69 -12.29
N ILE A 7 3.87 -6.14 -11.75
CA ILE A 7 3.13 -5.38 -10.73
C ILE A 7 3.98 -5.20 -9.48
N PHE A 8 4.64 -6.25 -9.02
CA PHE A 8 5.54 -6.21 -7.87
C PHE A 8 6.71 -5.24 -8.10
N VAL A 9 7.34 -5.29 -9.27
CA VAL A 9 8.45 -4.39 -9.63
C VAL A 9 7.98 -2.94 -9.64
N VAL A 10 6.87 -2.63 -10.31
CA VAL A 10 6.31 -1.27 -10.34
C VAL A 10 5.94 -0.79 -8.93
N HIS A 11 5.37 -1.67 -8.11
CA HIS A 11 5.04 -1.33 -6.72
C HIS A 11 6.29 -1.06 -5.87
N LEU A 12 7.36 -1.85 -6.02
CA LEU A 12 8.65 -1.57 -5.37
C LEU A 12 9.20 -0.21 -5.77
N LEU A 13 9.19 0.12 -7.07
CA LEU A 13 9.65 1.42 -7.55
C LEU A 13 8.80 2.57 -6.97
N ALA A 14 7.49 2.38 -6.88
CA ALA A 14 6.60 3.34 -6.23
C ALA A 14 6.94 3.53 -4.75
N LEU A 15 7.18 2.43 -4.01
CA LEU A 15 7.57 2.46 -2.59
C LEU A 15 8.95 3.11 -2.35
N MET A 16 9.86 3.05 -3.33
CA MET A 16 11.15 3.72 -3.26
C MET A 16 11.05 5.24 -3.41
N THR A 17 9.92 5.76 -3.90
CA THR A 17 9.71 7.20 -4.04
C THR A 17 9.56 7.82 -2.64
N PRO A 18 10.38 8.81 -2.27
CA PRO A 18 10.37 9.35 -0.91
C PRO A 18 9.07 10.09 -0.61
N GLY A 19 8.24 9.47 0.24
CA GLY A 19 7.00 10.06 0.77
C GLY A 19 7.16 10.62 2.20
N PRO A 20 6.04 11.01 2.85
CA PRO A 20 6.04 11.54 4.21
C PRO A 20 6.71 10.62 5.24
N ASP A 21 6.49 9.30 5.15
CA ASP A 21 7.06 8.32 6.07
C ASP A 21 8.60 8.29 6.00
N PHE A 22 9.16 8.38 4.79
CA PHE A 22 10.59 8.47 4.57
C PHE A 22 11.18 9.73 5.20
N LEU A 23 10.48 10.87 5.08
CA LEU A 23 10.92 12.13 5.69
C LEU A 23 10.93 12.05 7.22
N ILE A 24 9.90 11.45 7.81
CA ILE A 24 9.80 11.28 9.27
C ILE A 24 10.94 10.38 9.78
N VAL A 25 11.12 9.20 9.19
CA VAL A 25 12.14 8.23 9.62
C VAL A 25 13.54 8.82 9.44
N THR A 26 13.80 9.47 8.30
CA THR A 26 15.09 10.13 8.02
C THR A 26 15.35 11.28 9.01
N LYS A 27 14.36 12.12 9.29
CA LYS A 27 14.48 13.21 10.27
C LYS A 27 14.82 12.67 11.67
N LEU A 28 14.16 11.60 12.10
CA LEU A 28 14.42 10.94 13.39
C LEU A 28 15.82 10.30 13.44
N ALA A 29 16.28 9.73 12.32
CA ALA A 29 17.62 9.15 12.23
C ALA A 29 18.73 10.20 12.36
N ILE A 30 18.51 11.38 11.78
CA ILE A 30 19.47 12.50 11.81
C ILE A 30 19.39 13.29 13.13
N SER A 31 18.18 13.60 13.60
CA SER A 31 17.97 14.61 14.66
C SER A 31 17.81 14.03 16.06
N ALA A 32 17.53 12.72 16.18
CA ALA A 32 17.28 12.07 17.47
C ALA A 32 18.23 10.90 17.71
N SER A 33 17.90 9.71 17.21
CA SER A 33 18.76 8.52 17.31
C SER A 33 18.33 7.43 16.34
N ARG A 34 19.27 6.52 16.01
CA ARG A 34 18.97 5.32 15.21
C ARG A 34 17.85 4.47 15.80
N ARG A 35 17.80 4.36 17.14
CA ARG A 35 16.75 3.60 17.84
C ARG A 35 15.38 4.27 17.67
N ALA A 36 15.30 5.60 17.81
CA ALA A 36 14.05 6.33 17.61
C ALA A 36 13.54 6.20 16.16
N ALA A 37 14.44 6.27 15.18
CA ALA A 37 14.09 6.04 13.77
C ALA A 37 13.56 4.62 13.52
N PHE A 38 14.19 3.60 14.12
CA PHE A 38 13.74 2.21 13.99
C PHE A 38 12.36 1.98 14.59
N ILE A 39 12.10 2.52 15.79
CA ILE A 39 10.78 2.42 16.44
C ILE A 39 9.72 3.10 15.58
N ALA A 40 10.02 4.28 15.02
CA ALA A 40 9.11 4.98 14.12
C ALA A 40 8.82 4.18 12.84
N ALA A 41 9.85 3.60 12.22
CA ALA A 41 9.69 2.74 11.04
C ALA A 41 8.79 1.53 11.33
N ILE A 42 8.99 0.86 12.46
CA ILE A 42 8.12 -0.25 12.90
C ILE A 42 6.68 0.23 13.09
N GLY A 43 6.48 1.40 13.72
CA GLY A 43 5.16 2.00 13.91
C GLY A 43 4.43 2.26 12.59
N VAL A 44 5.13 2.83 11.61
CA VAL A 44 4.60 3.04 10.25
C VAL A 44 4.23 1.70 9.61
N MET A 45 5.12 0.70 9.65
CA MET A 45 4.87 -0.62 9.06
C MET A 45 3.64 -1.29 9.66
N LEU A 46 3.49 -1.26 10.99
CA LEU A 46 2.32 -1.83 11.68
C LEU A 46 1.04 -1.08 11.34
N GLY A 47 1.09 0.26 11.30
CA GLY A 47 -0.05 1.08 10.91
C GLY A 47 -0.52 0.78 9.48
N VAL A 48 0.41 0.70 8.53
CA VAL A 48 0.12 0.36 7.13
C VAL A 48 -0.42 -1.07 7.02
N ALA A 49 0.18 -2.04 7.73
CA ALA A 49 -0.29 -3.42 7.71
C ALA A 49 -1.73 -3.55 8.25
N MET A 50 -2.02 -2.87 9.36
CA MET A 50 -3.38 -2.83 9.92
C MET A 50 -4.37 -2.17 8.95
N TRP A 51 -3.99 -1.04 8.35
CA TRP A 51 -4.82 -0.33 7.38
C TRP A 51 -5.12 -1.18 6.15
N VAL A 52 -4.10 -1.81 5.55
CA VAL A 52 -4.28 -2.72 4.40
C VAL A 52 -5.19 -3.89 4.78
N GLY A 53 -5.01 -4.48 5.96
CA GLY A 53 -5.90 -5.53 6.45
C GLY A 53 -7.35 -5.08 6.53
N LEU A 54 -7.60 -3.89 7.10
CA LEU A 54 -8.95 -3.32 7.19
C LEU A 54 -9.57 -3.04 5.81
N VAL A 55 -8.79 -2.49 4.89
CA VAL A 55 -9.24 -2.24 3.51
C VAL A 55 -9.59 -3.54 2.80
N LEU A 56 -8.77 -4.59 2.92
CA LEU A 56 -9.04 -5.88 2.28
C LEU A 56 -10.30 -6.54 2.84
N LEU A 57 -10.49 -6.52 4.16
CA LEU A 57 -11.70 -7.03 4.81
C LEU A 57 -12.94 -6.24 4.38
N GLY A 58 -12.87 -4.91 4.40
CA GLY A 58 -13.96 -4.04 3.97
C GLY A 58 -14.31 -4.22 2.49
N LEU A 59 -13.30 -4.35 1.62
CA LEU A 59 -13.50 -4.57 0.20
C LEU A 59 -14.15 -5.91 -0.09
N HIS A 60 -13.76 -6.97 0.64
CA HIS A 60 -14.41 -8.27 0.53
C HIS A 60 -15.90 -8.20 0.86
N LEU A 61 -16.26 -7.57 1.99
CA LEU A 61 -17.66 -7.35 2.37
C LEU A 61 -18.42 -6.52 1.32
N LEU A 62 -17.77 -5.51 0.74
CA LEU A 62 -18.37 -4.66 -0.26
C LEU A 62 -18.67 -5.44 -1.55
N PHE A 63 -17.77 -6.33 -1.98
CA PHE A 63 -18.00 -7.21 -3.12
C PHE A 63 -19.12 -8.23 -2.88
N GLU A 64 -19.27 -8.73 -1.65
CA GLU A 64 -20.40 -9.60 -1.30
C GLU A 64 -21.74 -8.85 -1.32
N LYS A 65 -21.79 -7.61 -0.82
CA LYS A 65 -23.02 -6.82 -0.75
C LYS A 65 -23.41 -6.16 -2.07
N LEU A 66 -22.44 -5.79 -2.90
CA LEU A 66 -22.63 -5.09 -4.16
C LEU A 66 -22.07 -5.92 -5.32
N ALA A 67 -22.85 -6.90 -5.78
CA ALA A 67 -22.44 -7.82 -6.85
C ALA A 67 -22.02 -7.10 -8.15
N TRP A 68 -22.58 -5.92 -8.43
CA TRP A 68 -22.22 -5.13 -9.61
C TRP A 68 -20.85 -4.46 -9.50
N LEU A 69 -20.36 -4.18 -8.29
CA LEU A 69 -19.15 -3.39 -8.08
C LEU A 69 -17.90 -4.07 -8.66
N GLN A 70 -17.75 -5.38 -8.40
CA GLN A 70 -16.63 -6.15 -8.93
C GLN A 70 -16.64 -6.15 -10.46
N THR A 71 -17.81 -6.30 -11.07
CA THR A 71 -17.98 -6.30 -12.53
C THR A 71 -17.66 -4.94 -13.12
N SER A 72 -18.13 -3.85 -12.50
CA SER A 72 -17.83 -2.48 -12.93
C SER A 72 -16.34 -2.18 -12.88
N ILE A 73 -15.63 -2.59 -11.82
CA ILE A 73 -14.17 -2.42 -11.72
C ILE A 73 -13.45 -3.20 -12.83
N LYS A 74 -13.88 -4.43 -13.12
CA LYS A 74 -13.30 -5.23 -14.21
C LYS A 74 -13.48 -4.56 -15.58
N ILE A 75 -14.69 -4.06 -15.86
CA ILE A 75 -14.99 -3.38 -17.13
C ILE A 75 -14.18 -2.08 -17.24
N ALA A 76 -14.16 -1.25 -16.19
CA ALA A 76 -13.40 -0.02 -16.17
C ALA A 76 -11.89 -0.25 -16.33
N GLY A 77 -11.34 -1.26 -15.65
CA GLY A 77 -9.94 -1.66 -15.78
C GLY A 77 -9.60 -2.18 -17.18
N GLY A 78 -10.49 -2.95 -17.80
CA GLY A 78 -10.35 -3.39 -19.20
C GLY A 78 -10.36 -2.21 -20.17
N ALA A 79 -11.28 -1.27 -19.98
CA ALA A 79 -11.37 -0.06 -20.80
C ALA A 79 -10.15 0.86 -20.67
N TYR A 80 -9.49 0.89 -19.50
CA TYR A 80 -8.25 1.65 -19.30
C TYR A 80 -7.05 1.07 -20.08
N LEU A 81 -7.08 -0.22 -20.41
CA LEU A 81 -5.97 -0.92 -21.08
C LEU A 81 -6.10 -0.96 -22.62
N VAL A 82 -7.25 -0.53 -23.16
CA VAL A 82 -7.51 -0.39 -24.61
C VAL A 82 -7.20 1.05 -25.03
#